data_AF-A0AAN6A4V4-F1
#
_entry.id   AF-A0AAN6A4V4-F1
#
_cell.length_a   1.000
_cell.length_b   1.000
_cell.length_c   1.000
_cell.angle_alpha   90.00
_cell.angle_beta   90.00
_cell.angle_gamma   90.00
#
_symmetry.space_group_name_H-M   'P 1'
#
loop_
_entity.id
_entity.type
_entity.pdbx_description
1 polymer ?
#
loop_
_entity_poly.entity_id
_entity_poly.type
_entity_poly.pdbx_seq_one_letter_code
_entity_poly.pdbx_strand_id
1 'polypeptide(L)' 'MSKFIYAFSEDDKKLLMEKGYRFICENKLNNKTLYVFENKSKLINNFSNEEMKRFIFTSKIRF' A
#
# COMPACT_ATOMS: atom_id res chain seq x y z
N MET A 1 3.80 -13.78 5.00
CA MET A 1 4.17 -12.37 4.77
C MET A 1 3.24 -11.81 3.71
N SER A 2 2.57 -10.69 3.99
CA SER A 2 1.72 -9.99 3.01
C SER A 2 2.56 -9.56 1.82
N LYS A 3 2.06 -9.77 0.60
CA LYS A 3 2.80 -9.51 -0.65
C LYS A 3 2.48 -8.14 -1.25
N PHE A 4 1.39 -7.51 -0.82
CA PHE A 4 0.88 -6.26 -1.35
C PHE A 4 0.43 -5.32 -0.24
N ILE A 5 0.49 -4.02 -0.54
CA ILE A 5 0.00 -2.93 0.30
C ILE A 5 -1.02 -2.14 -0.50
N TYR A 6 -2.19 -1.91 0.08
CA TYR A 6 -3.23 -1.07 -0.50
C TYR A 6 -3.27 0.27 0.24
N ALA A 7 -3.26 1.34 -0.55
CA ALA A 7 -3.44 2.73 -0.11
C ALA A 7 -4.72 3.31 -0.72
N PHE A 8 -5.39 4.19 0.03
CA PHE A 8 -6.71 4.73 -0.32
C PHE A 8 -6.71 6.25 -0.54
N SER A 9 -5.57 6.90 -0.36
CA SER A 9 -5.39 8.34 -0.57
C SER A 9 -4.14 8.61 -1.40
N GLU A 10 -4.09 9.80 -2.01
CA GLU A 10 -2.91 10.22 -2.75
C GLU A 10 -1.71 10.50 -1.83
N ASP A 11 -1.95 10.99 -0.61
CA ASP A 11 -0.92 11.17 0.42
C ASP A 11 -0.28 9.83 0.80
N ASP A 12 -1.09 8.78 1.00
CA ASP A 12 -0.61 7.43 1.29
C ASP A 12 0.18 6.84 0.12
N LYS A 13 -0.23 7.14 -1.13
CA LYS A 13 0.52 6.76 -2.35
C LYS A 13 1.89 7.42 -2.36
N LYS A 14 1.97 8.74 -2.08
CA LYS A 14 3.23 9.50 -2.02
C LYS A 14 4.14 8.95 -0.93
N LEU A 15 3.62 8.72 0.28
CA LEU A 15 4.38 8.16 1.40
C LEU A 15 5.00 6.80 1.05
N LEU A 16 4.24 5.91 0.39
CA LEU A 16 4.76 4.61 -0.05
C LEU A 16 5.85 4.76 -1.11
N MET A 17 5.70 5.69 -2.06
CA MET A 17 6.73 5.98 -3.05
C MET A 17 8.02 6.54 -2.41
N GLU A 18 7.90 7.48 -1.47
CA GLU A 18 9.04 8.05 -0.73
C GLU A 18 9.77 7.01 0.11
N LYS A 19 9.05 6.06 0.70
CA LYS A 19 9.63 4.92 1.43
C LYS A 19 10.20 3.83 0.50
N GLY A 20 10.12 4.00 -0.82
CA GLY A 20 10.73 3.10 -1.81
C GLY A 20 9.90 1.87 -2.17
N TYR A 21 8.60 1.87 -1.87
CA TYR A 21 7.70 0.79 -2.29
C TYR A 21 7.39 0.88 -3.78
N ARG A 22 7.34 -0.28 -4.44
CA ARG A 22 7.05 -0.35 -5.88
C ARG A 22 5.55 -0.27 -6.12
N PHE A 23 5.11 0.79 -6.79
CA PHE A 23 3.74 0.90 -7.30
C PHE A 23 3.49 -0.15 -8.39
N ILE A 24 2.34 -0.82 -8.31
CA ILE A 24 1.91 -1.86 -9.26
C ILE A 24 0.83 -1.29 -10.18
N CYS A 25 -0.28 -0.83 -9.59
CA CYS A 25 -1.43 -0.33 -10.34
C CYS A 25 -2.37 0.47 -9.44
N GLU A 26 -3.30 1.18 -10.06
CA GLU A 26 -4.43 1.81 -9.39
C GLU A 26 -5.75 1.26 -9.93
N ASN A 27 -6.78 1.22 -9.08
CA ASN A 27 -8.12 0.79 -9.45
C ASN A 27 -9.14 1.76 -8.86
N LYS A 28 -10.31 1.88 -9.49
CA LYS A 28 -11.43 2.70 -8.98
C LYS A 28 -12.47 1.78 -8.36
N LEU A 29 -12.68 1.92 -7.05
CA LEU A 29 -13.69 1.19 -6.30
C LEU A 29 -14.67 2.20 -5.68
N ASN A 30 -15.93 2.19 -6.11
CA ASN A 30 -17.00 3.04 -5.56
C ASN A 30 -16.59 4.53 -5.41
N ASN A 31 -16.17 5.17 -6.49
CA ASN A 31 -15.65 6.56 -6.51
C ASN A 31 -14.39 6.82 -5.68
N LYS A 32 -13.74 5.80 -5.13
CA LYS A 32 -12.45 5.91 -4.45
C LYS A 32 -11.35 5.29 -5.32
N THR A 33 -10.19 5.93 -5.33
CA THR A 33 -9.00 5.37 -5.98
C THR A 33 -8.25 4.50 -4.97
N LEU A 34 -8.03 3.25 -5.34
CA LEU A 34 -7.18 2.29 -4.64
C LEU A 34 -5.83 2.25 -5.34
N TYR A 35 -4.75 2.35 -4.58
CA TYR A 35 -3.39 2.21 -5.08
C TYR A 35 -2.76 0.93 -4.53
N VAL A 36 -2.20 0.11 -5.40
CA VAL A 36 -1.61 -1.18 -5.05
C VAL A 36 -0.09 -1.12 -5.18
N PHE A 37 0.60 -1.54 -4.13
CA PHE A 37 2.05 -1.60 -4.04
C PHE A 37 2.54 -3.01 -3.72
N GLU A 38 3.75 -3.35 -4.17
CA GLU A 38 4.45 -4.57 -3.79
C GLU A 38 5.02 -4.43 -2.38
N ASN A 39 4.67 -5.35 -1.48
CA ASN A 39 5.22 -5.38 -0.13
C ASN A 39 6.50 -6.22 -0.10
N LYS A 40 7.66 -5.56 -0.17
CA LYS A 40 8.95 -6.21 0.10
C LYS A 40 9.18 -6.25 1.61
N SER A 41 9.23 -7.44 2.21
CA SER A 41 9.37 -7.65 3.66
C SER A 41 10.54 -6.93 4.33
N LYS A 42 11.56 -6.49 3.58
CA LYS A 42 12.69 -5.73 4.13
C LYS A 42 12.34 -4.29 4.54
N LEU A 43 11.27 -3.71 4.01
CA LEU A 43 10.88 -2.31 4.25
C LEU A 43 9.75 -2.18 5.29
N ILE A 44 9.15 -3.29 5.73
CA ILE A 44 7.98 -3.26 6.62
C ILE A 44 8.31 -2.69 8.01
N ASN A 45 9.60 -2.73 8.40
CA ASN A 45 10.10 -2.17 9.65
C ASN A 45 10.19 -0.64 9.65
N ASN A 46 9.92 0.04 8.52
CA ASN A 46 9.96 1.49 8.42
C ASN A 46 8.60 2.16 8.71
N PHE A 47 7.65 1.42 9.28
CA PHE A 47 6.35 1.95 9.67
C PHE A 47 6.14 1.83 11.18
N SER A 48 5.60 2.89 11.74
CA SER A 48 4.99 2.87 13.07
C SER A 48 3.70 2.06 13.04
N ASN A 49 3.31 1.47 14.17
CA ASN A 49 2.06 0.72 14.28
C ASN A 49 0.82 1.54 13.87
N GLU A 50 0.84 2.86 14.06
CA GLU A 50 -0.24 3.75 13.62
C GLU A 50 -0.26 3.98 12.11
N GLU A 51 0.91 4.08 11.47
CA GLU A 51 1.00 4.18 10.02
C GLU A 51 0.49 2.89 9.37
N MET A 52 0.83 1.72 9.94
CA MET A 52 0.37 0.43 9.41
C MET A 52 -1.17 0.30 9.40
N LYS A 53 -1.89 0.95 10.33
CA LYS A 53 -3.36 0.93 10.36
C LYS A 53 -4.01 1.66 9.17
N ARG A 54 -3.27 2.54 8.48
CA ARG A 54 -3.77 3.26 7.30
C ARG A 54 -3.79 2.40 6.04
N PHE A 55 -3.02 1.30 6.04
CA PHE A 55 -2.83 0.45 4.88
C PHE A 55 -3.45 -0.92 5.08
N ILE A 56 -3.87 -1.56 3.98
CA ILE A 56 -4.25 -2.97 3.99
C ILE A 56 -3.10 -3.79 3.43
N PHE A 57 -2.55 -4.67 4.27
CA PHE A 57 -1.51 -5.62 3.89
C PHE A 57 -2.14 -6.95 3.52
N THR A 58 -2.04 -7.36 2.26
CA THR A 58 -2.65 -8.60 1.75
C THR A 58 -1.66 -9.45 0.97
N SER A 59 -1.88 -10.77 0.95
CA SER A 59 -1.15 -11.69 0.07
C SER A 59 -1.88 -11.97 -1.25
N LYS A 60 -3.12 -11.51 -1.38
CA LYS A 60 -3.97 -11.72 -2.55
C LYS A 60 -4.32 -10.36 -3.16
N ILE A 61 -4.19 -10.25 -4.47
CA ILE A 61 -4.74 -9.12 -5.19
C ILE A 61 -6.24 -9.38 -5.40
N ARG A 62 -7.09 -8.46 -4.94
CA ARG A 62 -8.52 -8.47 -5.22
C ARG A 62 -8.83 -7.21 -6.02
N PHE A 63 -9.33 -7.40 -7.23
CA PHE A 63 -9.82 -6.35 -8.11
C PHE A 63 -11.34 -6.38 -8.12
#